data_AF-A0A2N3E6I3-F1
#
_entry.id   AF-A0A2N3E6I3-F1
#
_cell.length_a   1.000
_cell.length_b   1.000
_cell.length_c   1.000
_cell.angle_alpha   90.00
_cell.angle_beta   90.00
_cell.angle_gamma   90.00
#
_symmetry.space_group_name_H-M   'P 1'
#
loop_
_entity.id
_entity.type
_entity.pdbx_description
1 polymer ?
#
loop_
_entity_poly.entity_id
_entity_poly.type
_entity_poly.pdbx_seq_one_letter_code
_entity_poly.pdbx_strand_id
1 'polypeptide(L)' 'MPGSVGGPRILLRRLREVMAEPESAQKRLDKIVVLIAANMVAEVCSVYLMNGARELELFATEGLKPSAVHAT' A
#
# COMPACT_ATOMS: atom_id res chain seq x y z
N MET A 1 -7.76 -28.18 3.03
CA MET A 1 -8.35 -26.89 3.43
C MET A 1 -7.31 -25.82 3.21
N PRO A 2 -7.54 -24.77 2.40
CA PRO A 2 -6.58 -23.69 2.31
C PRO A 2 -6.70 -22.89 3.61
N GLY A 3 -5.83 -23.19 4.57
CA GLY A 3 -5.62 -22.34 5.73
C GLY A 3 -5.26 -20.95 5.23
N SER A 4 -5.97 -19.94 5.72
CA SER A 4 -5.76 -18.54 5.36
C SER A 4 -4.26 -18.20 5.37
N VAL A 5 -3.82 -17.58 4.29
CA VAL A 5 -2.50 -16.96 4.15
C VAL A 5 -2.41 -15.86 5.22
N GLY A 6 -2.05 -16.24 6.43
CA GLY A 6 -1.93 -15.37 7.60
C GLY A 6 -3.15 -14.52 7.90
N GLY A 7 -4.01 -14.94 8.83
CA GLY A 7 -5.19 -14.14 9.23
C GLY A 7 -4.86 -12.67 9.55
N PRO A 8 -5.87 -11.78 9.65
CA PRO A 8 -5.70 -10.31 9.66
C PRO A 8 -4.60 -9.75 10.58
N ARG A 9 -4.30 -10.47 11.67
CA ARG A 9 -3.24 -10.14 12.62
C ARG A 9 -1.83 -10.14 12.01
N ILE A 10 -1.54 -10.99 11.03
CA ILE A 10 -0.21 -11.06 10.39
C ILE A 10 0.01 -9.82 9.52
N LEU A 11 -1.00 -9.42 8.73
CA LEU A 11 -0.94 -8.19 7.95
C LEU A 11 -0.73 -6.97 8.87
N LEU A 12 -1.53 -6.85 9.93
CA LEU A 12 -1.40 -5.75 10.88
C LEU A 12 -0.02 -5.71 11.55
N ARG A 13 0.57 -6.87 11.86
CA ARG A 13 1.93 -6.94 12.40
C ARG A 13 2.96 -6.42 11.40
N ARG A 14 2.91 -6.86 10.14
CA ARG A 14 3.84 -6.41 9.09
C ARG A 14 3.70 -4.93 8.77
N LEU A 15 2.47 -4.43 8.71
CA LEU A 15 2.20 -3.00 8.56
C LEU A 15 2.83 -2.20 9.71
N ARG A 16 2.71 -2.68 10.96
CA ARG A 16 3.35 -2.04 12.11
C ARG A 16 4.88 -2.03 12.00
N GLU A 17 5.48 -3.11 11.52
CA GLU A 17 6.93 -3.20 11.30
C GLU A 17 7.38 -2.16 10.26
N VAL A 18 6.69 -2.07 9.11
CA VAL A 18 6.95 -1.05 8.08
C VAL A 18 6.78 0.37 8.61
N MET A 19 5.78 0.61 9.46
CA MET A 19 5.57 1.92 10.09
C MET A 19 6.66 2.26 11.14
N ALA A 20 7.45 1.29 11.61
CA ALA A 20 8.53 1.53 12.56
C ALA A 20 9.89 1.78 11.87
N GLU A 21 10.03 1.45 10.58
CA GLU A 21 11.28 1.59 9.85
C GLU A 21 11.64 3.08 9.58
N PRO A 22 12.91 3.49 9.74
CA PRO A 22 13.36 4.85 9.46
C PRO A 22 13.48 5.07 7.94
N GLU A 23 12.34 5.29 7.28
CA GLU A 23 12.24 5.56 5.86
C GLU A 23 11.40 6.82 5.57
N SER A 24 11.50 7.32 4.33
CA SER A 24 10.64 8.40 3.87
C SER A 24 9.17 7.95 3.82
N ALA A 25 8.25 8.92 3.96
CA ALA A 25 6.82 8.65 3.87
C ALA A 25 6.43 7.93 2.57
N GLN A 26 7.06 8.33 1.45
CA GLN A 26 6.81 7.72 0.14
C GLN A 26 7.18 6.23 0.10
N LYS A 27 8.43 5.88 0.44
CA LYS A 27 8.89 4.48 0.45
C LYS A 27 8.04 3.60 1.36
N ARG A 28 7.55 4.18 2.45
CA ARG A 28 6.64 3.51 3.37
C ARG A 28 5.30 3.20 2.72
N LEU A 29 4.70 4.15 2.01
CA LEU A 29 3.45 3.91 1.27
C LEU A 29 3.63 2.85 0.18
N ASP A 30 4.76 2.88 -0.53
CA ASP A 30 5.11 1.88 -1.55
C ASP A 30 5.18 0.47 -0.93
N LYS A 31 5.83 0.31 0.23
CA LYS A 31 5.86 -0.97 0.95
C LYS A 31 4.48 -1.43 1.42
N ILE A 32 3.63 -0.49 1.84
CA ILE A 32 2.28 -0.79 2.33
C ILE A 32 1.40 -1.36 1.21
N VAL A 33 1.40 -0.76 0.02
CA VAL A 33 0.58 -1.25 -1.10
C VAL A 33 1.00 -2.64 -1.55
N VAL A 34 2.31 -2.93 -1.57
CA VAL A 34 2.84 -4.27 -1.86
C VAL A 34 2.39 -5.30 -0.81
N LEU A 35 2.48 -4.96 0.48
CA LEU A 35 2.07 -5.85 1.56
C LEU A 35 0.57 -6.17 1.52
N ILE A 36 -0.27 -5.16 1.26
CA ILE A 36 -1.72 -5.32 1.17
C ILE A 36 -2.08 -6.17 -0.06
N ALA A 37 -1.53 -5.85 -1.23
CA ALA A 37 -1.77 -6.60 -2.45
C ALA A 37 -1.41 -8.09 -2.28
N ALA A 38 -0.24 -8.38 -1.72
CA ALA A 38 0.21 -9.75 -1.48
C ALA A 38 -0.66 -10.50 -0.46
N ASN A 39 -1.15 -9.83 0.60
CA ASN A 39 -2.00 -10.49 1.59
C ASN A 39 -3.43 -10.72 1.09
N MET A 40 -3.97 -9.79 0.30
CA MET A 40 -5.32 -9.88 -0.25
C MET A 40 -5.40 -10.66 -1.56
N VAL A 41 -4.25 -11.01 -2.15
CA VAL A 41 -4.16 -11.61 -3.49
C VAL A 41 -4.86 -10.72 -4.53
N ALA A 42 -4.61 -9.41 -4.44
CA ALA A 42 -5.19 -8.41 -5.32
C ALA A 42 -4.25 -8.13 -6.50
N GLU A 43 -4.82 -8.01 -7.71
CA GLU A 43 -4.07 -7.61 -8.91
C GLU A 43 -3.59 -6.15 -8.83
N VAL A 44 -4.35 -5.30 -8.13
CA VAL A 44 -4.05 -3.88 -7.94
C VAL A 44 -4.33 -3.45 -6.50
N CYS A 45 -3.40 -2.70 -5.92
CA CYS A 45 -3.59 -1.93 -4.70
C CYS A 45 -3.10 -0.49 -4.92
N SER A 46 -3.86 0.50 -4.49
CA SER A 46 -3.53 1.91 -4.72
C SER A 46 -3.94 2.77 -3.52
N VAL A 47 -3.06 3.70 -3.15
CA VAL A 47 -3.31 4.70 -2.11
C VAL A 47 -3.47 6.06 -2.77
N TYR A 48 -4.61 6.70 -2.51
CA TYR A 48 -4.89 8.07 -2.93
C TYR A 48 -4.96 8.98 -1.72
N LEU A 49 -4.35 10.16 -1.83
CA LEU A 49 -4.48 11.22 -0.84
C LEU A 49 -5.32 12.35 -1.43
N MET A 50 -6.15 12.95 -0.58
CA MET A 50 -6.94 14.10 -0.95
C MET A 50 -6.14 15.37 -0.72
N ASN A 51 -5.99 16.20 -1.77
CA ASN A 51 -5.29 17.47 -1.68
C ASN A 51 -6.22 18.60 -1.15
N GLY A 52 -5.68 19.80 -0.98
CA GLY A 52 -6.43 20.98 -0.52
C GLY A 52 -7.57 21.42 -1.45
N ALA A 53 -7.51 21.02 -2.72
CA ALA A 53 -8.54 21.26 -3.73
C ALA A 53 -9.63 20.16 -3.75
N ARG A 54 -9.58 19.18 -2.83
CA ARG A 54 -10.46 17.99 -2.76
C ARG A 54 -10.32 17.01 -3.93
N GLU A 55 -9.19 17.04 -4.62
CA GLU A 55 -8.87 16.08 -5.67
C GLU A 55 -8.06 14.91 -5.08
N LEU A 56 -8.21 13.73 -5.68
CA LEU A 56 -7.49 12.53 -5.29
C LEU A 56 -6.24 12.39 -6.14
N GLU A 57 -5.08 12.43 -5.50
CA GLU A 57 -3.79 12.18 -6.13
C GLU A 57 -3.31 10.78 -5.80
N LEU A 58 -2.81 10.05 -6.81
CA LEU A 58 -2.21 8.72 -6.61
C LEU A 58 -0.83 8.86 -5.97
N PHE A 59 -0.67 8.34 -4.75
CA PHE A 59 0.59 8.41 -4.01
C PHE A 59 1.36 7.10 -4.00
N ALA A 60 0.71 5.94 -4.07
CA ALA A 60 1.41 4.66 -4.15
C ALA A 60 0.54 3.64 -4.85
N THR A 61 1.16 2.71 -5.57
CA THR A 61 0.45 1.63 -6.26
C THR A 61 1.29 0.36 -6.40
N GLU A 62 0.62 -0.77 -6.28
CA GLU A 62 1.06 -2.07 -6.75
C GLU A 62 0.10 -2.50 -7.87
N GLY A 63 0.62 -2.92 -9.02
CA GLY A 63 -0.16 -3.39 -10.17
C GLY A 63 -0.49 -2.35 -11.24
N LEU A 64 -0.52 -1.04 -10.93
CA LEU A 64 -0.59 0.02 -11.94
C LEU A 64 0.82 0.43 -12.42
N LYS A 65 0.87 1.31 -13.43
CA LYS A 65 2.13 1.90 -13.91
C LYS A 65 2.74 2.75 -12.78
N PRO A 66 3.99 2.50 -12.35
CA PRO A 66 4.65 3.32 -11.33
C PRO A 66 4.75 4.80 -11.71
N SER A 67 4.84 5.10 -13.02
CA SER A 67 4.87 6.46 -13.56
C SER A 67 3.55 7.23 -13.40
N ALA A 68 2.46 6.58 -12.96
CA ALA A 68 1.19 7.26 -12.70
C ALA A 68 1.14 7.90 -11.30
N VAL A 69 2.07 7.54 -10.41
CA VAL A 69 2.21 8.15 -9.08
C VAL A 69 2.58 9.63 -9.26
N HIS A 70 1.86 10.53 -8.59
CA HIS A 70 1.97 12.00 -8.73
C HIS A 70 1.67 12.55 -10.14
N ALA A 71 0.93 11.80 -10.97
CA ALA A 71 0.55 12.21 -12.32
C ALA A 71 -0.96 12.43 -12.49
N THR A 72 -1.69 12.62 -11.39
CA THR A 72 -3.15 12.86 -11.35
C THR A 72 -3.42 14.29 -10.91
#